data_AF-A0A439CLK9-F1
#
_entry.id   AF-A0A439CLK9-F1
#
_cell.length_a   1.000
_cell.length_b   1.000
_cell.length_c   1.000
_cell.angle_alpha   90.00
_cell.angle_beta   90.00
_cell.angle_gamma   90.00
#
_symmetry.space_group_name_H-M   'P 1'
#
loop_
_entity.id
_entity.type
_entity.pdbx_description
1 polymer ?
#
loop_
_entity_poly.entity_id
_entity_poly.type
_entity_poly.pdbx_seq_one_letter_code
_entity_poly.pdbx_strand_id
1 'polypeptide(L)'
;SQAVYGQPLPARVTDDVVPTPEGTYGAHKLLTEVFINDMHRRGFIDAFILRFPSVVVRPGRPTNAASSFLSGMIREPMHGEPCVIPLRDRAFRSFLCSPSSLQENLFRVLHMDTHKLPRHIRHINVPGVSVSIQELMDALAKHGGEDKLALLSEETNPELERILRSWAPDMDTTTPLRLGLTKDESGEDIVKEYIDSLKK
;
A
#
# COMPACT_ATOMS: atom_id res chain seq x y z
N SER A 1 -2.37 -3.44 -8.55
CA SER A 1 -2.82 -2.69 -7.35
C SER A 1 -3.57 -3.67 -6.47
N GLN A 2 -3.58 -3.50 -5.14
CA GLN A 2 -4.37 -4.37 -4.24
C GLN A 2 -5.89 -4.27 -4.47
N ALA A 3 -6.36 -3.26 -5.20
CA ALA A 3 -7.77 -3.13 -5.58
C ALA A 3 -8.31 -4.24 -6.50
N VAL A 4 -7.48 -5.19 -6.95
CA VAL A 4 -7.94 -6.38 -7.70
C VAL A 4 -8.66 -7.40 -6.82
N TYR A 5 -8.53 -7.27 -5.50
CA TYR A 5 -9.21 -8.12 -4.52
C TYR A 5 -10.53 -7.49 -4.05
N GLY A 6 -11.46 -8.31 -3.59
CA GLY A 6 -12.75 -7.90 -3.03
C GLY A 6 -13.32 -8.97 -2.10
N GLN A 7 -14.35 -8.63 -1.33
CA GLN A 7 -14.86 -9.48 -0.24
C GLN A 7 -15.63 -10.70 -0.77
N PRO A 8 -15.72 -11.78 0.03
CA PRO A 8 -15.06 -12.00 1.31
C PRO A 8 -13.56 -12.29 1.18
N LEU A 9 -12.73 -11.62 1.98
CA LEU A 9 -11.28 -11.85 2.01
C LEU A 9 -10.84 -12.60 3.26
N PRO A 10 -9.82 -13.48 3.17
CA PRO A 10 -9.17 -14.01 4.35
C PRO A 10 -8.46 -12.90 5.13
N ALA A 11 -8.18 -13.14 6.42
CA ALA A 11 -7.44 -12.19 7.25
C ALA A 11 -6.05 -11.83 6.67
N ARG A 12 -5.43 -12.77 5.95
CA ARG A 12 -4.21 -12.56 5.17
C ARG A 12 -4.42 -13.08 3.76
N VAL A 13 -4.30 -12.20 2.78
CA VAL A 13 -4.42 -12.55 1.36
C VAL A 13 -3.13 -13.21 0.89
N THR A 14 -3.23 -14.42 0.35
CA THR A 14 -2.10 -15.17 -0.25
C THR A 14 -2.12 -15.05 -1.77
N ASP A 15 -1.07 -15.55 -2.42
CA ASP A 15 -0.98 -15.61 -3.89
C ASP A 15 -2.08 -16.49 -4.51
N ASP A 16 -2.65 -17.44 -3.75
CA ASP A 16 -3.70 -18.35 -4.20
C ASP A 16 -5.11 -17.75 -4.13
N VAL A 17 -5.27 -16.59 -3.49
CA VAL A 17 -6.58 -15.91 -3.41
C VAL A 17 -6.98 -15.40 -4.79
N VAL A 18 -8.14 -15.86 -5.26
CA VAL A 18 -8.69 -15.44 -6.54
C VAL A 18 -9.05 -13.94 -6.48
N PRO A 19 -8.53 -13.10 -7.40
CA PRO A 19 -8.90 -11.68 -7.44
C PRO A 19 -10.35 -11.50 -7.90
N THR A 20 -11.19 -10.92 -7.04
CA THR A 20 -12.62 -10.65 -7.30
C THR A 20 -12.95 -9.18 -6.97
N PRO A 21 -12.57 -8.22 -7.83
CA PRO A 21 -12.65 -6.79 -7.50
C PRO A 21 -14.10 -6.29 -7.39
N GLU A 22 -14.37 -5.45 -6.39
CA GLU A 22 -15.68 -4.84 -6.16
C GLU A 22 -15.87 -3.45 -6.79
N GLY A 23 -14.93 -3.01 -7.63
CA GLY A 23 -14.98 -1.70 -8.27
C GLY A 23 -14.35 -1.67 -9.65
N THR A 24 -14.81 -0.73 -10.49
CA THR A 24 -14.36 -0.57 -11.88
C THR A 24 -12.85 -0.40 -11.99
N TYR A 25 -12.22 0.34 -11.07
CA TYR A 25 -10.77 0.50 -11.05
C TYR A 25 -10.05 -0.85 -10.85
N GLY A 26 -10.52 -1.67 -9.90
CA GLY A 26 -9.99 -3.00 -9.64
C GLY A 26 -10.19 -3.95 -10.81
N ALA A 27 -11.40 -3.95 -11.38
CA ALA A 27 -11.74 -4.74 -12.56
C ALA A 27 -10.85 -4.40 -13.77
N HIS A 28 -10.62 -3.11 -14.04
CA HIS A 28 -9.71 -2.66 -15.10
C HIS A 28 -8.26 -3.09 -14.84
N LYS A 29 -7.80 -3.01 -13.58
CA LYS A 29 -6.46 -3.50 -13.23
C LYS A 29 -6.37 -4.99 -13.50
N LEU A 30 -7.31 -5.81 -13.03
CA LEU A 30 -7.30 -7.25 -13.25
C LEU A 30 -7.36 -7.62 -14.75
N LEU A 31 -8.19 -6.94 -15.54
CA LEU A 31 -8.23 -7.11 -16.99
C LEU A 31 -6.87 -6.83 -17.64
N THR A 32 -6.18 -5.80 -17.18
CA THR A 32 -4.83 -5.45 -17.65
C THR A 32 -3.82 -6.55 -17.27
N GLU A 33 -3.92 -7.13 -16.06
CA GLU A 33 -3.03 -8.21 -15.63
C GLU A 33 -3.19 -9.46 -16.51
N VAL A 34 -4.43 -9.83 -16.83
CA VAL A 34 -4.72 -10.98 -17.72
C VAL A 34 -4.14 -10.73 -19.12
N PHE A 35 -4.35 -9.54 -19.67
CA PHE A 35 -3.82 -9.18 -20.99
C PHE A 35 -2.28 -9.21 -21.04
N ILE A 36 -1.60 -8.60 -20.06
CA ILE A 36 -0.14 -8.60 -19.98
C ILE A 36 0.42 -10.02 -19.81
N ASN A 37 -0.21 -10.85 -18.97
CA ASN A 37 0.18 -12.25 -18.81
C ASN A 37 0.10 -13.01 -20.14
N ASP A 38 -0.96 -12.83 -20.94
CA ASP A 38 -1.07 -13.50 -22.24
C ASP A 38 0.02 -13.03 -23.23
N MET A 39 0.25 -11.71 -23.29
CA MET A 39 1.32 -11.15 -24.14
C MET A 39 2.70 -11.70 -23.77
N HIS A 40 2.98 -11.86 -22.47
CA HIS A 40 4.23 -12.47 -22.00
C HIS A 40 4.30 -13.98 -22.30
N ARG A 41 3.24 -14.73 -21.99
CA ARG A 41 3.16 -16.17 -22.25
C ARG A 41 3.33 -16.49 -23.74
N ARG A 42 2.87 -15.61 -24.62
CA ARG A 42 3.04 -15.71 -26.09
C ARG A 42 4.42 -15.27 -26.58
N GLY A 43 5.25 -14.68 -25.71
CA GLY A 43 6.61 -14.25 -26.02
C GLY A 43 6.70 -12.89 -26.71
N PHE A 44 5.64 -12.08 -26.68
CA PHE A 44 5.66 -10.75 -27.28
C PHE A 44 6.34 -9.70 -26.40
N ILE A 45 6.28 -9.88 -25.09
CA ILE A 45 6.94 -9.02 -24.10
C ILE A 45 7.55 -9.87 -22.98
N ASP A 46 8.57 -9.35 -22.32
CA ASP A 46 8.96 -9.82 -20.99
C ASP A 46 8.31 -8.92 -19.94
N ALA A 47 7.56 -9.49 -18.99
CA ALA A 47 6.73 -8.71 -18.09
C ALA A 47 6.70 -9.25 -16.66
N PHE A 48 6.62 -8.29 -15.75
CA PHE A 48 6.26 -8.48 -14.36
C PHE A 48 5.11 -7.53 -14.03
N ILE A 49 4.14 -8.00 -13.26
CA ILE A 49 2.94 -7.26 -12.87
C ILE A 49 3.01 -7.03 -11.37
N LEU A 50 3.06 -5.78 -10.95
CA LEU A 50 3.24 -5.46 -9.54
C LEU A 50 1.94 -4.95 -8.91
N ARG A 51 1.48 -5.63 -7.86
CA ARG A 51 0.35 -5.20 -7.03
C ARG A 51 0.88 -4.43 -5.83
N PHE A 52 0.97 -3.11 -5.98
CA PHE A 52 1.49 -2.24 -4.94
C PHE A 52 0.55 -2.15 -3.72
N PRO A 53 1.12 -2.15 -2.49
CA PRO A 53 0.49 -1.63 -1.29
C PRO A 53 0.10 -0.15 -1.42
N SER A 54 -0.54 0.38 -0.38
CA SER A 54 -0.72 1.82 -0.24
C SER A 54 0.63 2.49 0.05
N VAL A 55 1.08 3.34 -0.87
CA VAL A 55 2.36 4.05 -0.70
C VAL A 55 2.15 5.23 0.24
N VAL A 56 2.83 5.20 1.38
CA VAL A 56 2.74 6.18 2.47
C VAL A 56 4.16 6.50 2.93
N VAL A 57 4.58 7.74 3.14
CA VAL A 57 3.84 8.99 2.94
C VAL A 57 4.08 9.50 1.51
N ARG A 58 3.02 9.71 0.74
CA ARG A 58 3.14 10.29 -0.61
C ARG A 58 3.36 11.80 -0.53
N PRO A 59 4.40 12.35 -1.19
CA PRO A 59 4.62 13.80 -1.24
C PRO A 59 3.59 14.48 -2.15
N GLY A 60 3.42 15.80 -1.97
CA GLY A 60 2.53 16.63 -2.79
C GLY A 60 1.11 16.75 -2.23
N ARG A 61 0.20 17.28 -3.06
CA ARG A 61 -1.18 17.59 -2.63
C ARG A 61 -2.01 16.33 -2.37
N PRO A 62 -2.98 16.40 -1.43
CA PRO A 62 -3.96 15.34 -1.24
C PRO A 62 -4.68 14.98 -2.55
N THR A 63 -5.03 13.71 -2.68
CA THR A 63 -5.82 13.21 -3.82
C THR A 63 -7.24 12.88 -3.36
N ASN A 64 -8.21 12.84 -4.27
CA ASN A 64 -9.58 12.39 -3.96
C ASN A 64 -9.70 10.87 -3.71
N ALA A 65 -8.59 10.17 -3.45
CA ALA A 65 -8.59 8.75 -3.17
C ALA A 65 -8.97 8.48 -1.71
N ALA A 66 -9.76 7.43 -1.47
CA ALA A 66 -10.17 7.03 -0.11
C ALA A 66 -8.98 6.76 0.83
N SER A 67 -7.82 6.33 0.31
CA SER A 67 -6.59 6.11 1.07
C SER A 67 -5.77 7.38 1.34
N SER A 68 -6.19 8.54 0.84
CA SER A 68 -5.39 9.77 0.92
C SER A 68 -5.10 10.19 2.37
N PHE A 69 -6.00 9.89 3.31
CA PHE A 69 -5.82 10.19 4.72
C PHE A 69 -4.62 9.47 5.36
N LEU A 70 -4.21 8.30 4.85
CA LEU A 70 -3.07 7.54 5.40
C LEU A 70 -1.76 8.31 5.24
N SER A 71 -1.58 9.00 4.10
CA SER A 71 -0.49 9.98 3.96
C SER A 71 -0.84 11.29 4.66
N GLY A 72 -2.12 11.69 4.60
CA GLY A 72 -2.59 12.97 5.12
C GLY A 72 -2.35 13.16 6.61
N MET A 73 -2.59 12.11 7.39
CA MET A 73 -2.43 12.13 8.84
C MET A 73 -0.97 12.28 9.29
N ILE A 74 0.01 12.24 8.38
CA ILE A 74 1.42 12.48 8.67
C ILE A 74 1.88 13.76 7.97
N ARG A 75 1.62 13.88 6.67
CA ARG A 75 2.09 15.00 5.84
C ARG A 75 1.50 16.33 6.31
N GLU A 76 0.18 16.43 6.48
CA GLU A 76 -0.50 17.69 6.78
C GLU A 76 -0.05 18.23 8.15
N PRO A 77 -0.03 17.42 9.23
CA PRO A 77 0.52 17.86 10.51
C PRO A 77 1.96 18.36 10.41
N MET A 78 2.84 17.64 9.68
CA MET A 78 4.23 18.08 9.50
C MET A 78 4.36 19.44 8.79
N HIS A 79 3.33 19.85 8.05
CA HIS A 79 3.20 21.19 7.44
C HIS A 79 2.43 22.20 8.31
N GLY A 80 2.01 21.82 9.52
CA GLY A 80 1.21 22.65 10.41
C GLY A 80 -0.27 22.74 10.03
N GLU A 81 -0.73 21.84 9.17
CA GLU A 81 -2.11 21.78 8.70
C GLU A 81 -2.90 20.69 9.46
N PRO A 82 -4.17 20.92 9.79
CA PRO A 82 -5.01 19.90 10.41
C PRO A 82 -5.36 18.78 9.42
N CYS A 83 -5.53 17.55 9.91
CA CYS A 83 -6.01 16.43 9.11
C CYS A 83 -7.11 15.65 9.85
N VAL A 84 -8.21 15.40 9.14
CA VAL A 84 -9.33 14.58 9.63
C VAL A 84 -9.11 13.13 9.19
N ILE A 85 -9.01 12.22 10.15
CA ILE A 85 -9.00 10.78 9.94
C ILE A 85 -10.46 10.33 9.78
N PRO A 86 -10.82 9.67 8.66
CA PRO A 86 -12.22 9.33 8.33
C PRO A 86 -12.76 8.13 9.14
N LEU A 87 -12.06 7.72 10.20
CA LEU A 87 -12.30 6.52 10.99
C LEU A 87 -11.99 6.81 12.47
N ARG A 88 -12.88 6.38 13.37
CA ARG A 88 -12.61 6.34 14.83
C ARG A 88 -12.02 5.01 15.30
N ASP A 89 -12.14 3.97 14.50
CA ASP A 89 -11.58 2.66 14.77
C ASP A 89 -10.07 2.70 14.53
N ARG A 90 -9.30 3.05 15.57
CA ARG A 90 -7.84 3.15 15.47
C ARG A 90 -7.14 1.81 15.26
N ALA A 91 -7.85 0.69 15.48
CA ALA A 91 -7.34 -0.65 15.22
C ALA A 91 -7.46 -1.04 13.73
N PHE A 92 -8.17 -0.24 12.92
CA PHE A 92 -8.23 -0.43 11.47
C PHE A 92 -6.82 -0.49 10.88
N ARG A 93 -6.55 -1.56 10.11
CA ARG A 93 -5.24 -1.83 9.51
C ARG A 93 -5.26 -1.60 8.02
N SER A 94 -4.16 -1.08 7.50
CA SER A 94 -3.90 -0.95 6.06
C SER A 94 -2.55 -1.57 5.72
N PHE A 95 -2.45 -2.17 4.53
CA PHE A 95 -1.20 -2.69 4.03
C PHE A 95 -0.41 -1.61 3.30
N LEU A 96 0.73 -1.20 3.87
CA LEU A 96 1.49 0.00 3.50
C LEU A 96 2.91 -0.34 3.04
N CYS A 97 3.51 0.57 2.28
CA CYS A 97 4.96 0.61 2.07
C CYS A 97 5.46 2.05 1.89
N SER A 98 6.74 2.28 2.18
CA SER A 98 7.39 3.57 1.94
C SER A 98 7.70 3.82 0.45
N PRO A 99 7.85 5.09 0.02
CA PRO A 99 8.36 5.40 -1.31
C PRO A 99 9.72 4.76 -1.60
N SER A 100 10.65 4.76 -0.62
CA SER A 100 11.99 4.17 -0.82
C SER A 100 11.93 2.65 -1.01
N SER A 101 11.16 1.95 -0.18
CA SER A 101 10.92 0.51 -0.29
C SER A 101 10.29 0.14 -1.63
N LEU A 102 9.33 0.94 -2.12
CA LEU A 102 8.74 0.73 -3.44
C LEU A 102 9.77 0.97 -4.56
N GLN A 103 10.57 2.04 -4.50
CA GLN A 103 11.59 2.35 -5.49
C GLN A 103 12.63 1.23 -5.61
N GLU A 104 13.13 0.75 -4.47
CA GLU A 104 14.10 -0.35 -4.43
C GLU A 104 13.52 -1.63 -5.04
N ASN A 105 12.26 -1.96 -4.71
CA ASN A 105 11.59 -3.11 -5.29
C ASN A 105 11.37 -2.98 -6.80
N LEU A 106 11.07 -1.78 -7.30
CA LEU A 106 10.97 -1.54 -8.74
C LEU A 106 12.31 -1.81 -9.42
N PHE A 107 13.41 -1.29 -8.85
CA PHE A 107 14.75 -1.53 -9.38
C PHE A 107 15.08 -3.04 -9.40
N ARG A 108 14.79 -3.77 -8.33
CA ARG A 108 15.00 -5.22 -8.22
C ARG A 108 14.19 -6.01 -9.25
N VAL A 109 12.93 -5.66 -9.45
CA VAL A 109 12.06 -6.34 -10.44
C VAL A 109 12.53 -6.05 -11.86
N LEU A 110 12.95 -4.83 -12.16
CA LEU A 110 13.48 -4.47 -13.49
C LEU A 110 14.73 -5.26 -13.88
N HIS A 111 15.51 -5.72 -12.89
CA HIS A 111 16.71 -6.54 -13.09
C HIS A 111 16.47 -8.03 -12.76
N MET A 112 15.22 -8.44 -12.55
CA MET A 112 14.88 -9.80 -12.18
C MET A 112 14.95 -10.73 -13.39
N ASP A 113 15.61 -11.89 -13.24
CA ASP A 113 15.53 -12.96 -14.23
C ASP A 113 14.08 -13.43 -14.42
N THR A 114 13.61 -13.38 -15.67
CA THR A 114 12.26 -13.76 -16.05
C THR A 114 11.88 -15.19 -15.65
N HIS A 115 12.86 -16.10 -15.56
CA HIS A 115 12.65 -17.49 -15.20
C HIS A 115 12.34 -17.72 -13.72
N LYS A 116 12.46 -16.69 -12.86
CA LYS A 116 12.09 -16.76 -11.44
C LYS A 116 10.58 -16.88 -11.20
N LEU A 117 9.76 -16.60 -12.20
CA LEU A 117 8.31 -16.77 -12.14
C LEU A 117 7.80 -17.66 -13.29
N PRO A 118 6.70 -18.40 -13.09
CA PRO A 118 6.07 -19.15 -14.16
C PRO A 118 5.67 -18.22 -15.34
N ARG A 119 5.76 -18.74 -16.56
CA ARG A 119 5.45 -17.98 -17.80
C ARG A 119 4.03 -17.43 -17.90
N HIS A 120 3.10 -17.91 -17.08
CA HIS A 120 1.70 -17.50 -17.10
C HIS A 120 1.22 -16.94 -15.75
N ILE A 121 2.14 -16.75 -14.80
CA ILE A 121 1.87 -16.19 -13.46
C ILE A 121 2.91 -15.10 -13.23
N ARG A 122 2.62 -13.89 -13.72
CA ARG A 122 3.56 -12.75 -13.66
C ARG A 122 3.23 -11.70 -12.62
N HIS A 123 2.14 -11.89 -11.86
CA HIS A 123 1.77 -10.97 -10.80
C HIS A 123 2.59 -11.23 -9.53
N ILE A 124 2.97 -10.16 -8.85
CA ILE A 124 3.65 -10.17 -7.56
C ILE A 124 2.90 -9.22 -6.64
N ASN A 125 2.47 -9.71 -5.48
CA ASN A 125 2.07 -8.84 -4.37
C ASN A 125 3.33 -8.17 -3.81
N VAL A 126 3.53 -6.89 -4.09
CA VAL A 126 4.73 -6.18 -3.61
C VAL A 126 4.67 -6.14 -2.08
N PRO A 127 5.78 -6.48 -1.41
CA PRO A 127 5.75 -6.65 0.03
C PRO A 127 5.63 -5.30 0.73
N GLY A 128 5.00 -5.33 1.90
CA GLY A 128 4.72 -4.18 2.74
C GLY A 128 4.45 -4.63 4.16
N VAL A 129 3.91 -3.72 4.97
CA VAL A 129 3.57 -3.94 6.37
C VAL A 129 2.11 -3.62 6.60
N SER A 130 1.40 -4.49 7.31
CA SER A 130 0.08 -4.17 7.83
C SER A 130 0.27 -3.26 9.03
N VAL A 131 -0.33 -2.06 9.03
CA VAL A 131 -0.16 -1.03 10.06
C VAL A 131 -1.52 -0.45 10.44
N SER A 132 -1.75 -0.28 11.73
CA SER A 132 -2.97 0.36 12.26
C SER A 132 -2.87 1.90 12.28
N ILE A 133 -4.03 2.56 12.36
CA ILE A 133 -4.08 4.01 12.54
C ILE A 133 -3.35 4.42 13.84
N GLN A 134 -3.52 3.67 14.94
CA GLN A 134 -2.83 3.97 16.19
C GLN A 134 -1.30 3.90 16.03
N GLU A 135 -0.78 2.86 15.36
CA GLU A 135 0.66 2.73 15.10
C GLU A 135 1.23 3.92 14.31
N LEU A 136 0.47 4.46 13.34
CA LEU A 136 0.87 5.66 12.61
C LEU A 136 0.83 6.93 13.47
N MET A 137 -0.18 7.06 14.35
CA MET A 137 -0.29 8.18 15.30
C MET A 137 0.87 8.17 16.30
N ASP A 138 1.20 7.01 16.86
CA ASP A 138 2.30 6.85 17.81
C ASP A 138 3.64 7.20 17.17
N ALA A 139 3.85 6.75 15.92
CA ALA A 139 5.04 7.09 15.17
C ALA A 139 5.12 8.60 14.83
N LEU A 140 3.99 9.24 14.52
CA LEU A 140 3.94 10.69 14.32
C LEU A 140 4.28 11.45 15.61
N ALA A 141 3.74 11.05 16.75
CA ALA A 141 4.07 11.68 18.03
C ALA A 141 5.57 11.55 18.35
N LYS A 142 6.12 10.34 18.15
CA LYS A 142 7.53 10.02 18.42
C LYS A 142 8.51 10.80 17.56
N HIS A 143 8.24 10.92 16.26
CA HIS A 143 9.19 11.51 15.29
C HIS A 143 8.85 12.93 14.88
N GLY A 144 7.57 13.29 14.88
CA GLY A 144 7.05 14.60 14.48
C GLY A 144 6.76 15.52 15.67
N GLY A 145 6.42 14.97 16.83
CA GLY A 145 6.11 15.70 18.06
C GLY A 145 4.62 15.69 18.43
N GLU A 146 4.34 15.85 19.73
CA GLU A 146 2.97 15.93 20.27
C GLU A 146 2.17 17.11 19.71
N ASP A 147 2.85 18.21 19.36
CA ASP A 147 2.22 19.37 18.70
C ASP A 147 1.67 19.01 17.32
N LYS A 148 2.32 18.07 16.61
CA LYS A 148 1.86 17.56 15.31
C LYS A 148 0.73 16.58 15.49
N LEU A 149 0.83 15.69 16.47
CA LEU A 149 -0.25 14.77 16.81
C LEU A 149 -1.56 15.53 17.13
N ALA A 150 -1.47 16.66 17.83
CA ALA A 150 -2.62 17.50 18.18
C ALA A 150 -3.38 18.11 16.99
N LEU A 151 -2.80 18.09 15.77
CA LEU A 151 -3.46 18.55 14.55
C LEU A 151 -4.38 17.48 13.93
N LEU A 152 -4.40 16.27 14.48
CA LEU A 152 -5.29 15.20 14.03
C LEU A 152 -6.64 15.23 14.74
N SER A 153 -7.69 15.00 13.97
CA SER A 153 -9.04 14.76 14.49
C SER A 153 -9.65 13.52 13.85
N GLU A 154 -10.62 12.90 14.52
CA GLU A 154 -11.25 11.65 14.06
C GLU A 154 -12.75 11.85 13.85
N GLU A 155 -13.20 11.68 12.61
CA GLU A 155 -14.60 11.77 12.23
C GLU A 155 -14.94 10.64 11.26
N THR A 156 -15.83 9.73 11.66
CA THR A 156 -16.23 8.64 10.79
C THR A 156 -16.98 9.16 9.57
N ASN A 157 -16.44 8.90 8.38
CA ASN A 157 -17.15 9.05 7.11
C ASN A 157 -17.64 7.67 6.65
N PRO A 158 -18.96 7.38 6.69
CA PRO A 158 -19.49 6.04 6.40
C PRO A 158 -19.19 5.53 4.98
N GLU A 159 -19.13 6.43 3.99
CA GLU A 159 -18.84 6.03 2.60
C GLU A 159 -17.37 5.62 2.46
N LEU A 160 -16.46 6.41 3.03
CA LEU A 160 -15.03 6.08 3.05
C LEU A 160 -14.77 4.82 3.87
N GLU A 161 -15.39 4.68 5.04
CA GLU A 161 -15.24 3.50 5.88
C GLU A 161 -15.64 2.21 5.14
N ARG A 162 -16.76 2.23 4.41
CA ARG A 162 -17.19 1.08 3.59
C ARG A 162 -16.14 0.69 2.55
N ILE A 163 -15.54 1.67 1.87
CA ILE A 163 -14.48 1.42 0.87
C ILE A 163 -13.22 0.90 1.54
N LEU A 164 -12.80 1.51 2.65
CA LEU A 164 -11.59 1.13 3.37
C LEU A 164 -11.68 -0.29 3.93
N ARG A 165 -12.85 -0.68 4.45
CA ARG A 165 -13.11 -2.01 4.98
C ARG A 165 -13.28 -3.10 3.91
N SER A 166 -13.47 -2.74 2.64
CA SER A 166 -13.50 -3.74 1.57
C SER A 166 -12.11 -4.22 1.15
N TRP A 167 -11.06 -3.47 1.51
CA TRP A 167 -9.68 -3.81 1.16
C TRP A 167 -9.08 -4.86 2.09
N ALA A 168 -8.08 -5.57 1.58
CA ALA A 168 -7.35 -6.55 2.36
C ALA A 168 -6.53 -5.87 3.48
N PRO A 169 -6.65 -6.34 4.74
CA PRO A 169 -5.92 -5.74 5.87
C PRO A 169 -4.45 -6.19 5.92
N ASP A 170 -4.13 -7.36 5.36
CA ASP A 170 -2.79 -7.94 5.35
C ASP A 170 -2.59 -8.84 4.12
N MET A 171 -1.34 -9.00 3.72
CA MET A 171 -0.90 -9.80 2.57
C MET A 171 0.24 -10.71 2.98
N ASP A 172 0.23 -11.94 2.47
CA ASP A 172 1.39 -12.81 2.59
C ASP A 172 2.54 -12.26 1.75
N THR A 173 3.71 -12.11 2.38
CA THR A 173 4.91 -11.55 1.73
C THR A 173 5.98 -12.61 1.48
N THR A 174 5.67 -13.91 1.62
CA THR A 174 6.66 -14.98 1.53
C THR A 174 7.26 -15.08 0.12
N THR A 175 6.42 -15.10 -0.91
CA THR A 175 6.86 -15.16 -2.31
C THR A 175 7.71 -13.96 -2.74
N PRO A 176 7.26 -12.70 -2.58
CA PRO A 176 8.07 -11.56 -2.99
C PRO A 176 9.42 -11.48 -2.27
N LEU A 177 9.46 -11.79 -0.96
CA LEU A 177 10.72 -11.82 -0.20
C LEU A 177 11.67 -12.91 -0.72
N ARG A 178 11.16 -14.10 -1.06
CA ARG A 178 11.94 -15.17 -1.70
C ARG A 178 12.48 -14.77 -3.07
N LEU A 179 11.77 -13.91 -3.81
CA LEU A 179 12.24 -13.35 -5.09
C LEU A 179 13.36 -12.31 -4.91
N GLY A 180 13.63 -11.88 -3.67
CA GLY A 180 14.66 -10.91 -3.32
C GLY A 180 14.12 -9.49 -3.14
N LEU A 181 12.80 -9.28 -3.09
CA LEU A 181 12.20 -7.99 -2.75
C LEU A 181 12.37 -7.70 -1.25
N THR A 182 12.29 -6.43 -0.89
CA THR A 182 12.47 -5.92 0.48
C THR A 182 11.19 -5.21 0.95
N LYS A 183 11.03 -5.04 2.27
CA LYS A 183 9.92 -4.28 2.85
C LYS A 183 10.40 -3.46 4.02
N ASP A 184 9.62 -2.45 4.39
CA ASP A 184 9.75 -1.74 5.66
C ASP A 184 9.63 -2.72 6.83
N GLU A 185 10.30 -2.45 7.95
CA GLU A 185 10.19 -3.31 9.15
C GLU A 185 8.92 -2.99 9.94
N SER A 186 8.50 -1.72 9.94
CA SER A 186 7.37 -1.22 10.71
C SER A 186 6.68 0.00 10.07
N GLY A 187 5.50 0.36 10.59
CA GLY A 187 4.87 1.64 10.28
C GLY A 187 5.65 2.85 10.80
N GLU A 188 6.46 2.66 11.85
CA GLU A 188 7.33 3.70 12.38
C GLU A 188 8.40 4.11 11.36
N ASP A 189 9.01 3.13 10.67
CA ASP A 189 10.05 3.40 9.66
C ASP A 189 9.51 4.24 8.50
N ILE A 190 8.27 3.94 8.08
CA ILE A 190 7.57 4.69 7.03
C ILE A 190 7.40 6.17 7.43
N VAL A 191 6.95 6.43 8.66
CA VAL A 191 6.74 7.78 9.18
C VAL A 191 8.08 8.51 9.35
N LYS A 192 9.06 7.82 9.92
CA LYS A 192 10.41 8.35 10.14
C LYS A 192 11.10 8.72 8.83
N GLU A 193 10.99 7.87 7.79
CA GLU A 193 11.53 8.15 6.45
C GLU A 193 11.01 9.48 5.91
N TYR A 194 9.69 9.69 5.98
CA TYR A 194 9.09 10.94 5.51
C TYR A 194 9.60 12.15 6.30
N ILE A 195 9.60 12.09 7.63
CA ILE A 195 10.02 13.20 8.48
C ILE A 195 11.50 13.53 8.28
N ASP A 196 12.36 12.52 8.16
CA ASP A 196 13.78 12.74 7.88
C ASP A 196 14.02 13.31 6.48
N SER A 197 13.14 13.03 5.51
CA SER A 197 13.21 13.62 4.18
C SER A 197 12.94 15.13 4.17
N LEU A 198 12.18 15.65 5.13
CA LEU A 198 11.88 17.09 5.26
C LEU A 198 13.06 17.91 5.80
N LYS A 199 14.09 17.25 6.36
CA LYS A 199 15.29 17.91 6.90
C LYS A 199 16.39 18.13 5.86
N LYS A 200 16.23 17.58 4.65
CA LYS A 200 17.20 17.65 3.55
C LYS A 200 16.89 18.81 2.63
#